data_AF-A0A7W7M2S1-F1
#
_entry.id   AF-A0A7W7M2S1-F1
#
_cell.length_a   1.000
_cell.length_b   1.000
_cell.length_c   1.000
_cell.angle_alpha   90.00
_cell.angle_beta   90.00
_cell.angle_gamma   90.00
#
_symmetry.space_group_name_H-M   'P 1'
#
loop_
_entity.id
_entity.type
_entity.pdbx_description
1 polymer ?
#
loop_
_entity_poly.entity_id
_entity_poly.type
_entity_poly.pdbx_seq_one_letter_code
_entity_poly.pdbx_strand_id
1 'polypeptide(L)'
;MEETITGTETAQIPTQRGASLLDTAVRYAEERHWDVFPGTWLEAVDGVHRCSCGDAACPTPGAHPAGPDWASRATGSATVARRMWQERPAASVLLPTGRTFDAVSVPETAGFLALARMQRMGLPLGPVTLTPARRMEFFVLPGAAAKVPHLVRGLGWAPSSLDLVVLGEGAYVAAPPTRFGSRGAVQWACRPTPANRWLPDAEELVPPLAYACGRDR
;
A
#
# COMPACT_ATOMS: atom_id res chain seq x y z
N MET A 1 1.03 -37.30 40.02
CA MET A 1 -0.34 -36.87 39.74
C MET A 1 -0.23 -35.69 38.81
N GLU A 2 -0.61 -35.95 37.57
CA GLU A 2 -0.44 -35.13 36.38
C GLU A 2 -1.71 -34.30 36.23
N GLU A 3 -1.62 -32.97 36.20
CA GLU A 3 -2.71 -32.08 35.76
C GLU A 3 -2.08 -30.96 34.93
N THR A 4 -1.88 -31.21 33.62
CA THR A 4 -2.78 -30.84 32.51
C THR A 4 -2.85 -29.33 32.29
N ILE A 5 -1.92 -28.85 31.47
CA ILE A 5 -1.92 -27.54 30.84
C ILE A 5 -3.10 -27.51 29.85
N THR A 6 -4.12 -26.70 30.13
CA THR A 6 -5.22 -26.46 29.20
C THR A 6 -5.41 -24.97 29.01
N GLY A 7 -5.32 -24.51 27.76
CA GLY A 7 -5.64 -23.14 27.40
C GLY A 7 -4.88 -22.67 26.17
N THR A 8 -5.21 -23.22 25.01
CA THR A 8 -4.86 -22.60 23.73
C THR A 8 -5.68 -21.31 23.61
N GLU A 9 -5.15 -20.22 24.16
CA GLU A 9 -5.67 -18.88 23.87
C GLU A 9 -5.49 -18.64 22.37
N THR A 10 -6.59 -18.71 21.63
CA THR A 10 -6.68 -18.13 20.30
C THR A 10 -6.25 -16.67 20.43
N ALA A 11 -5.05 -16.35 19.92
CA ALA A 11 -4.52 -15.00 19.90
C ALA A 11 -5.58 -14.07 19.32
N GLN A 12 -6.24 -13.30 20.18
CA GLN A 12 -7.16 -12.26 19.76
C GLN A 12 -6.33 -11.27 18.94
N ILE A 13 -6.60 -11.25 17.63
CA ILE A 13 -6.00 -10.28 16.71
C ILE A 13 -6.26 -8.90 17.33
N PRO A 14 -5.22 -8.12 17.67
CA PRO A 14 -5.42 -6.84 18.32
C PRO A 14 -6.36 -5.99 17.48
N THR A 15 -7.56 -5.73 18.01
CA THR A 15 -8.48 -4.78 17.41
C THR A 15 -7.78 -3.43 17.53
N GLN A 16 -7.12 -2.98 16.46
CA GLN A 16 -6.64 -1.62 16.41
C GLN A 16 -7.86 -0.73 16.62
N ARG A 17 -7.98 -0.11 17.82
CA ARG A 17 -8.80 1.08 18.05
C ARG A 17 -8.16 2.23 17.26
N GLY A 18 -8.13 2.08 15.94
CA GLY A 18 -7.62 3.04 14.97
C GLY A 18 -8.81 3.57 14.18
N ALA A 19 -8.74 4.83 13.77
CA ALA A 19 -9.80 5.57 13.10
C ALA A 19 -10.60 4.74 12.07
N SER A 20 -11.89 5.04 11.93
CA SER A 20 -12.76 4.37 10.97
C SER A 20 -12.18 4.45 9.54
N LEU A 21 -12.54 3.51 8.66
CA LEU A 21 -12.14 3.54 7.25
C LEU A 21 -12.57 4.86 6.58
N LEU A 22 -13.74 5.37 6.97
CA LEU A 22 -14.26 6.66 6.58
C LEU A 22 -13.31 7.80 6.99
N ASP A 23 -12.99 7.91 8.29
CA ASP A 23 -12.13 8.99 8.78
C ASP A 23 -10.74 8.92 8.15
N THR A 24 -10.24 7.72 7.91
CA THR A 24 -8.96 7.51 7.23
C THR A 24 -8.99 7.97 5.78
N ALA A 25 -10.02 7.59 5.01
CA ALA A 25 -10.17 8.01 3.62
C ALA A 25 -10.33 9.54 3.51
N VAL A 26 -11.11 10.15 4.40
CA VAL A 26 -11.26 11.60 4.49
C VAL A 26 -9.91 12.27 4.76
N ARG A 27 -9.13 11.75 5.71
CA ARG A 27 -7.81 12.31 6.03
C ARG A 27 -6.81 12.19 4.87
N TYR A 28 -6.82 11.10 4.10
CA TYR A 28 -5.98 11.01 2.91
C TYR A 28 -6.34 12.07 1.86
N ALA A 29 -7.63 12.31 1.64
CA ALA A 29 -8.08 13.36 0.73
C ALA A 29 -7.76 14.77 1.25
N GLU A 30 -8.01 15.04 2.53
CA GLU A 30 -7.92 16.37 3.14
C GLU A 30 -6.50 16.78 3.51
N GLU A 31 -5.75 15.91 4.21
CA GLU A 31 -4.42 16.23 4.74
C GLU A 31 -3.32 15.99 3.70
N ARG A 32 -3.51 15.02 2.80
CA ARG A 32 -2.49 14.60 1.84
C ARG A 32 -2.81 14.99 0.41
N HIS A 33 -4.03 15.43 0.13
CA HIS A 33 -4.51 15.71 -1.22
C HIS A 33 -4.32 14.51 -2.15
N TRP A 34 -4.47 13.31 -1.61
CA TRP A 34 -4.48 12.09 -2.40
C TRP A 34 -5.91 11.75 -2.78
N ASP A 35 -6.10 11.36 -4.05
CA ASP A 35 -7.37 10.79 -4.46
C ASP A 35 -7.58 9.45 -3.72
N VAL A 36 -8.84 9.13 -3.42
CA VAL A 36 -9.25 7.89 -2.77
C VAL A 36 -10.44 7.28 -3.53
N PHE A 37 -10.59 5.96 -3.45
CA PHE A 37 -11.83 5.30 -3.87
C PHE A 37 -12.10 4.03 -3.04
N PRO A 38 -13.37 3.65 -2.84
CA PRO A 38 -13.74 2.41 -2.18
C PRO A 38 -13.47 1.20 -3.09
N GLY A 39 -12.70 0.24 -2.59
CA GLY A 39 -12.50 -1.05 -3.25
C GLY A 39 -13.47 -2.13 -2.77
N THR A 40 -13.08 -3.38 -2.96
CA THR A 40 -13.74 -4.54 -2.35
C THR A 40 -13.61 -4.52 -0.83
N TRP A 41 -14.37 -5.36 -0.15
CA TRP A 41 -14.34 -5.52 1.30
C TRP A 41 -14.33 -6.99 1.69
N LEU A 42 -14.10 -7.22 2.98
CA LEU A 42 -14.16 -8.56 3.56
C LEU A 42 -15.53 -8.79 4.19
N GLU A 43 -16.14 -9.90 3.83
CA GLU A 43 -17.37 -10.39 4.42
C GLU A 43 -17.03 -11.59 5.31
N ALA A 44 -17.53 -11.57 6.55
CA ALA A 44 -17.40 -12.73 7.44
C ALA A 44 -18.58 -13.66 7.20
N VAL A 45 -18.31 -14.83 6.60
CA VAL A 45 -19.30 -15.88 6.36
C VAL A 45 -18.80 -17.13 7.06
N ASP A 46 -19.56 -17.62 8.05
CA ASP A 46 -19.21 -18.80 8.86
C ASP A 46 -17.79 -18.75 9.47
N GLY A 47 -17.38 -17.56 9.92
CA GLY A 47 -16.05 -17.32 10.50
C GLY A 47 -14.91 -17.21 9.49
N VAL A 48 -15.19 -17.36 8.19
CA VAL A 48 -14.21 -17.20 7.10
C VAL A 48 -14.37 -15.84 6.44
N HIS A 49 -13.26 -15.13 6.26
CA HIS A 49 -13.25 -13.89 5.48
C HIS A 49 -13.28 -14.20 3.98
N ARG A 50 -14.35 -13.78 3.30
CA ARG A 50 -14.49 -13.84 1.84
C ARG A 50 -14.39 -12.44 1.24
N CYS A 51 -13.88 -12.35 0.02
CA CYS A 51 -13.87 -11.10 -0.72
C CYS A 51 -15.28 -10.82 -1.26
N SER A 52 -15.74 -9.57 -1.19
CA SER A 52 -17.02 -9.15 -1.76
C SER A 52 -17.11 -9.26 -3.29
N CYS A 53 -16.00 -9.56 -3.98
CA CYS A 53 -16.03 -9.85 -5.43
C CYS A 53 -16.60 -11.24 -5.78
N GLY A 54 -16.77 -12.12 -4.78
CA GLY A 54 -17.29 -13.48 -4.97
C GLY A 54 -16.27 -14.52 -5.47
N ASP A 55 -15.05 -14.12 -5.85
CA ASP A 55 -13.99 -15.06 -6.21
C ASP A 55 -13.41 -15.74 -4.96
N ALA A 56 -13.57 -17.06 -4.90
CA ALA A 56 -13.06 -17.90 -3.81
C ALA A 56 -11.52 -17.96 -3.78
N ALA A 57 -10.84 -17.74 -4.91
CA ALA A 57 -9.39 -17.74 -5.04
C ALA A 57 -8.82 -16.32 -5.21
N CYS A 58 -9.57 -15.29 -4.79
CA CYS A 58 -9.18 -13.89 -4.91
C CYS A 58 -7.73 -13.66 -4.40
N PRO A 59 -6.81 -13.12 -5.22
CA PRO A 59 -5.41 -13.00 -4.85
C PRO A 59 -5.16 -11.91 -3.80
N THR A 60 -6.06 -10.94 -3.67
CA THR A 60 -5.99 -9.82 -2.72
C THR A 60 -7.36 -9.57 -2.05
N PRO A 61 -7.90 -10.52 -1.25
CA PRO A 61 -9.26 -10.42 -0.73
C PRO A 61 -9.50 -9.11 0.04
N GLY A 62 -10.48 -8.32 -0.41
CA GLY A 62 -10.84 -7.04 0.19
C GLY A 62 -9.82 -5.92 -0.03
N ALA A 63 -8.93 -6.02 -1.03
CA ALA A 63 -7.88 -5.03 -1.29
C ALA A 63 -7.65 -4.78 -2.80
N HIS A 64 -8.72 -4.78 -3.59
CA HIS A 64 -8.68 -4.46 -5.02
C HIS A 64 -9.94 -3.72 -5.47
N PRO A 65 -9.93 -3.04 -6.63
CA PRO A 65 -11.11 -2.39 -7.19
C PRO A 65 -12.29 -3.36 -7.34
N ALA A 66 -13.50 -2.89 -7.06
CA ALA A 66 -14.71 -3.69 -7.20
C ALA A 66 -15.13 -3.89 -8.67
N GLY A 67 -14.62 -3.08 -9.60
CA GLY A 67 -14.94 -3.14 -11.02
C GLY A 67 -13.98 -2.30 -11.85
N PRO A 68 -13.98 -2.43 -13.19
CA PRO A 68 -13.01 -1.78 -14.09
C PRO A 68 -13.19 -0.26 -14.20
N ASP A 69 -14.35 0.26 -13.79
CA ASP A 69 -14.74 1.67 -13.83
C ASP A 69 -14.19 2.49 -12.65
N TRP A 70 -13.40 1.89 -11.77
CA TRP A 70 -12.96 2.47 -10.50
C TRP A 70 -12.31 3.84 -10.64
N ALA A 71 -11.58 4.09 -11.75
CA ALA A 71 -10.89 5.34 -11.98
C ALA A 71 -11.86 6.54 -12.04
N SER A 72 -13.08 6.33 -12.55
CA SER A 72 -14.14 7.35 -12.58
C SER A 72 -14.73 7.65 -11.18
N ARG A 73 -14.51 6.76 -10.22
CA ARG A 73 -14.98 6.87 -8.83
C ARG A 73 -13.91 7.42 -7.88
N ALA A 74 -12.70 7.66 -8.36
CA ALA A 74 -11.65 8.29 -7.55
C ALA A 74 -11.98 9.76 -7.26
N THR A 75 -11.69 10.21 -6.04
CA THR A 75 -11.97 11.57 -5.60
C THR A 75 -10.92 12.09 -4.63
N GLY A 76 -10.50 13.35 -4.83
CA GLY A 76 -9.71 14.12 -3.86
C GLY A 76 -10.56 14.97 -2.92
N SER A 77 -11.89 14.89 -3.02
CA SER A 77 -12.82 15.64 -2.16
C SER A 77 -13.15 14.87 -0.89
N ALA A 78 -12.80 15.44 0.27
CA ALA A 78 -13.14 14.93 1.59
C ALA A 78 -14.64 14.69 1.78
N THR A 79 -15.49 15.58 1.26
CA THR A 79 -16.96 15.45 1.35
C THR A 79 -17.47 14.27 0.53
N VAL A 80 -16.96 14.08 -0.69
CA VAL A 80 -17.33 12.94 -1.54
C VAL A 80 -16.81 11.64 -0.95
N ALA A 81 -15.56 11.61 -0.45
CA ALA A 81 -15.00 10.46 0.25
C ALA A 81 -15.87 10.07 1.46
N ARG A 82 -16.24 11.03 2.33
CA ARG A 82 -17.12 10.78 3.46
C ARG A 82 -18.41 10.09 3.05
N ARG A 83 -19.06 10.56 1.98
CA ARG A 83 -20.28 9.96 1.44
C ARG A 83 -20.05 8.52 0.94
N MET A 84 -18.98 8.28 0.18
CA MET A 84 -18.65 6.94 -0.34
C MET A 84 -18.51 5.91 0.79
N TRP A 85 -17.85 6.27 1.89
CA TRP A 85 -17.71 5.35 3.04
C TRP A 85 -18.91 5.32 3.98
N GLN A 86 -19.83 6.30 3.93
CA GLN A 86 -21.14 6.15 4.56
C GLN A 86 -21.99 5.11 3.82
N GLU A 87 -21.93 5.12 2.48
CA GLU A 87 -22.64 4.15 1.64
C GLU A 87 -22.04 2.74 1.75
N ARG A 88 -20.71 2.63 1.88
CA ARG A 88 -19.98 1.35 2.04
C ARG A 88 -18.92 1.41 3.15
N PRO A 89 -19.31 1.29 4.44
CA PRO A 89 -18.40 1.45 5.57
C PRO A 89 -17.25 0.44 5.64
N ALA A 90 -17.44 -0.75 5.08
CA ALA A 90 -16.45 -1.83 5.09
C ALA A 90 -15.47 -1.78 3.90
N ALA A 91 -15.70 -0.92 2.90
CA ALA A 91 -14.89 -0.86 1.68
C ALA A 91 -13.43 -0.50 1.99
N SER A 92 -12.50 -1.20 1.35
CA SER A 92 -11.08 -0.88 1.44
C SER A 92 -10.77 0.54 0.95
N VAL A 93 -9.75 1.16 1.53
CA VAL A 93 -9.22 2.45 1.07
C VAL A 93 -8.12 2.21 0.05
N LEU A 94 -8.42 2.49 -1.21
CA LEU A 94 -7.48 2.41 -2.32
C LEU A 94 -7.13 3.82 -2.80
N LEU A 95 -5.86 4.00 -3.18
CA LEU A 95 -5.32 5.27 -3.68
C LEU A 95 -4.88 5.06 -5.13
N PRO A 96 -5.42 5.82 -6.09
CA PRO A 96 -4.99 5.72 -7.48
C PRO A 96 -3.62 6.39 -7.67
N THR A 97 -2.75 5.74 -8.45
CA THR A 97 -1.42 6.26 -8.81
C THR A 97 -1.46 6.99 -10.16
N GLY A 98 -0.41 7.73 -10.50
CA GLY A 98 -0.27 8.48 -11.76
C GLY A 98 -0.80 9.91 -11.74
N ARG A 99 -1.40 10.36 -10.64
CA ARG A 99 -1.97 11.71 -10.52
C ARG A 99 -1.25 12.54 -9.49
N THR A 100 -1.36 12.16 -8.23
CA THR A 100 -0.76 12.90 -7.10
C THR A 100 0.54 12.26 -6.62
N PHE A 101 0.72 10.97 -6.89
CA PHE A 101 1.95 10.22 -6.68
C PHE A 101 1.99 8.99 -7.61
N ASP A 102 3.20 8.48 -7.80
CA ASP A 102 3.44 7.10 -8.25
C ASP A 102 4.02 6.30 -7.08
N ALA A 103 4.03 4.97 -7.19
CA ALA A 103 4.72 4.14 -6.21
C ALA A 103 5.73 3.19 -6.86
N VAL A 104 6.89 3.02 -6.22
CA VAL A 104 7.87 1.99 -6.58
C VAL A 104 7.73 0.83 -5.61
N SER A 105 7.24 -0.30 -6.09
CA SER A 105 7.01 -1.51 -5.32
C SER A 105 8.21 -2.47 -5.44
N VAL A 106 8.73 -2.91 -4.31
CA VAL A 106 9.87 -3.86 -4.21
C VAL A 106 9.57 -4.95 -3.17
N PRO A 107 10.29 -6.09 -3.18
CA PRO A 107 10.24 -7.08 -2.11
C PRO A 107 10.49 -6.45 -0.74
N GLU A 108 9.81 -6.97 0.28
CA GLU A 108 9.93 -6.52 1.67
C GLU A 108 11.38 -6.45 2.16
N THR A 109 12.18 -7.51 1.93
CA THR A 109 13.58 -7.55 2.37
C THR A 109 14.41 -6.45 1.69
N ALA A 110 14.31 -6.34 0.36
CA ALA A 110 14.96 -5.26 -0.39
C ALA A 110 14.51 -3.87 0.06
N GLY A 111 13.22 -3.68 0.35
CA GLY A 111 12.65 -2.43 0.84
C GLY A 111 13.25 -1.99 2.18
N PHE A 112 13.37 -2.91 3.16
CA PHE A 112 14.00 -2.60 4.44
C PHE A 112 15.49 -2.26 4.30
N LEU A 113 16.22 -2.99 3.45
CA LEU A 113 17.62 -2.70 3.15
C LEU A 113 17.79 -1.31 2.51
N ALA A 114 16.91 -0.98 1.55
CA ALA A 114 16.91 0.33 0.90
C ALA A 114 16.58 1.46 1.88
N LEU A 115 15.56 1.30 2.74
CA LEU A 115 15.21 2.27 3.78
C LEU A 115 16.39 2.55 4.72
N ALA A 116 17.02 1.50 5.25
CA ALA A 116 18.17 1.65 6.14
C ALA A 116 19.32 2.41 5.45
N ARG A 117 19.54 2.14 4.15
CA ARG A 117 20.55 2.86 3.35
C ARG A 117 20.18 4.32 3.12
N MET A 118 18.94 4.61 2.73
CA MET A 118 18.45 5.98 2.50
C MET A 118 18.55 6.82 3.77
N GLN A 119 18.16 6.27 4.93
CA GLN A 119 18.30 6.93 6.23
C GLN A 119 19.75 7.29 6.55
N ARG A 120 20.69 6.35 6.33
CA ARG A 120 22.13 6.59 6.53
C ARG A 120 22.69 7.66 5.58
N MET A 121 22.12 7.78 4.38
CA MET A 121 22.53 8.76 3.38
C MET A 121 21.86 10.13 3.58
N GLY A 122 20.87 10.25 4.48
CA GLY A 122 20.10 11.47 4.66
C GLY A 122 19.22 11.83 3.47
N LEU A 123 18.80 10.84 2.67
CA LEU A 123 17.91 11.09 1.53
C LEU A 123 16.49 11.47 2.01
N PRO A 124 15.78 12.34 1.28
CA PRO A 124 14.39 12.66 1.61
C PRO A 124 13.51 11.42 1.44
N LEU A 125 12.94 10.94 2.54
CA LEU A 125 12.07 9.76 2.55
C LEU A 125 10.59 10.18 2.50
N GLY A 126 9.90 9.70 1.46
CA GLY A 126 8.45 9.77 1.36
C GLY A 126 7.74 8.76 2.27
N PRO A 127 6.40 8.75 2.24
CA PRO A 127 5.60 7.67 2.80
C PRO A 127 5.95 6.32 2.16
N VAL A 128 5.96 5.27 2.97
CA VAL A 128 6.22 3.89 2.51
C VAL A 128 5.23 2.94 3.17
N THR A 129 4.51 2.16 2.39
CA THR A 129 3.63 1.10 2.87
C THR A 129 4.34 -0.25 2.88
N LEU A 130 3.89 -1.16 3.75
CA LEU A 130 4.19 -2.59 3.73
C LEU A 130 2.89 -3.35 3.60
N THR A 131 2.76 -4.14 2.53
CA THR A 131 1.56 -4.93 2.27
C THR A 131 1.69 -6.35 2.83
N PRO A 132 0.56 -7.02 3.15
CA PRO A 132 0.57 -8.45 3.50
C PRO A 132 1.09 -9.38 2.38
N ALA A 133 1.27 -8.86 1.15
CA ALA A 133 1.89 -9.57 0.04
C ALA A 133 3.43 -9.48 0.07
N ARG A 134 4.04 -9.05 1.18
CA ARG A 134 5.49 -8.87 1.34
C ARG A 134 6.11 -7.93 0.30
N ARG A 135 5.38 -6.86 0.00
CA ARG A 135 5.83 -5.76 -0.86
C ARG A 135 5.89 -4.47 -0.06
N MET A 136 6.96 -3.70 -0.29
CA MET A 136 7.06 -2.32 0.18
C MET A 136 6.86 -1.36 -0.98
N GLU A 137 5.99 -0.37 -0.81
CA GLU A 137 5.64 0.58 -1.87
C GLU A 137 6.10 1.98 -1.44
N PHE A 138 7.08 2.52 -2.17
CA PHE A 138 7.69 3.82 -1.90
C PHE A 138 6.98 4.89 -2.73
N PHE A 139 6.38 5.87 -2.07
CA PHE A 139 5.59 6.89 -2.75
C PHE A 139 6.55 7.97 -3.27
N VAL A 140 6.46 8.25 -4.57
CA VAL A 140 7.32 9.19 -5.30
C VAL A 140 6.47 10.16 -6.10
N LEU A 141 7.09 11.23 -6.61
CA LEU A 141 6.44 12.14 -7.55
C LEU A 141 5.90 11.38 -8.79
N PRO A 142 4.75 11.82 -9.35
CA PRO A 142 4.21 11.24 -10.58
C PRO A 142 5.21 11.26 -11.74
N GLY A 143 5.10 10.28 -12.65
CA GLY A 143 5.96 10.15 -13.84
C GLY A 143 7.12 9.16 -13.64
N ALA A 144 7.15 8.43 -12.51
CA ALA A 144 8.14 7.41 -12.24
C ALA A 144 8.13 6.30 -13.29
N ALA A 145 6.97 5.96 -13.86
CA ALA A 145 6.85 4.91 -14.88
C ALA A 145 7.69 5.21 -16.13
N ALA A 146 7.83 6.49 -16.49
CA ALA A 146 8.66 6.93 -17.60
C ALA A 146 10.16 6.97 -17.23
N LYS A 147 10.49 7.33 -15.98
CA LYS A 147 11.89 7.53 -15.53
C LYS A 147 12.59 6.23 -15.16
N VAL A 148 11.95 5.39 -14.36
CA VAL A 148 12.57 4.24 -13.67
C VAL A 148 13.27 3.28 -14.63
N PRO A 149 12.69 2.87 -15.78
CA PRO A 149 13.39 1.97 -16.70
C PRO A 149 14.74 2.52 -17.20
N HIS A 150 14.83 3.84 -17.42
CA HIS A 150 16.07 4.48 -17.85
C HIS A 150 17.07 4.59 -16.70
N LEU A 151 16.61 4.94 -15.50
CA LEU A 151 17.46 5.01 -14.31
C LEU A 151 18.07 3.65 -13.96
N VAL A 152 17.26 2.58 -13.97
CA VAL A 152 17.72 1.21 -13.71
C VAL A 152 18.76 0.77 -14.74
N ARG A 153 18.55 1.08 -16.04
CA ARG A 153 19.54 0.82 -17.09
C ARG A 153 20.83 1.62 -16.87
N GLY A 154 20.72 2.89 -16.50
CA GLY A 154 21.87 3.75 -16.18
C GLY A 154 22.73 3.22 -15.03
N LEU A 155 22.13 2.45 -14.12
CA LEU A 155 22.81 1.76 -13.02
C LEU A 155 23.40 0.40 -13.42
N GLY A 156 23.32 0.01 -14.69
CA GLY A 156 23.87 -1.24 -15.22
C GLY A 156 22.97 -2.47 -15.07
N TRP A 157 21.70 -2.29 -14.68
CA TRP A 157 20.75 -3.38 -14.53
C TRP A 157 19.75 -3.42 -15.70
N ALA A 158 19.37 -4.61 -16.15
CA ALA A 158 18.21 -4.76 -17.01
C ALA A 158 16.92 -4.57 -16.16
N PRO A 159 15.94 -3.73 -16.55
CA PRO A 159 14.74 -3.51 -15.75
C PRO A 159 13.98 -4.78 -15.38
N SER A 160 13.85 -5.72 -16.33
CA SER A 160 13.20 -7.03 -16.11
C SER A 160 13.95 -7.96 -15.17
N SER A 161 15.21 -7.64 -14.86
CA SER A 161 16.03 -8.50 -14.00
C SER A 161 15.78 -8.20 -12.53
N LEU A 162 15.38 -6.98 -12.17
CA LEU A 162 15.07 -6.60 -10.80
C LEU A 162 13.59 -6.81 -10.51
N ASP A 163 13.28 -7.36 -9.32
CA ASP A 163 11.91 -7.34 -8.82
C ASP A 163 11.57 -5.92 -8.29
N LEU A 164 11.42 -4.98 -9.22
CA LEU A 164 11.08 -3.60 -8.96
C LEU A 164 10.00 -3.19 -9.95
N VAL A 165 8.81 -2.88 -9.44
CA VAL A 165 7.63 -2.57 -10.24
C VAL A 165 7.20 -1.14 -9.97
N VAL A 166 6.89 -0.39 -11.02
CA VAL A 166 6.32 0.95 -10.87
C VAL A 166 4.80 0.88 -11.00
N LEU A 167 4.11 1.43 -10.03
CA LEU A 167 2.67 1.67 -10.03
C LEU A 167 2.46 3.12 -10.43
N GLY A 168 2.28 3.35 -11.73
CA GLY A 168 2.04 4.66 -12.34
C GLY A 168 0.57 4.89 -12.68
N GLU A 169 0.29 5.65 -13.73
CA GLU A 169 -1.09 5.89 -14.19
C GLU A 169 -1.84 4.59 -14.48
N GLY A 170 -3.11 4.55 -14.06
CA GLY A 170 -3.99 3.39 -14.22
C GLY A 170 -3.74 2.26 -13.20
N ALA A 171 -2.80 2.44 -12.26
CA ALA A 171 -2.62 1.55 -11.12
C ALA A 171 -3.19 2.16 -9.83
N TYR A 172 -3.06 1.41 -8.72
CA TYR A 172 -3.48 1.83 -7.39
C TYR A 172 -2.61 1.16 -6.32
N VAL A 173 -2.62 1.73 -5.12
CA VAL A 173 -2.09 1.10 -3.91
C VAL A 173 -3.20 0.93 -2.89
N ALA A 174 -3.16 -0.16 -2.12
CA ALA A 174 -4.03 -0.33 -0.96
C ALA A 174 -3.42 0.44 0.22
N ALA A 175 -4.16 1.37 0.82
CA ALA A 175 -3.64 2.18 1.92
C ALA A 175 -4.02 1.58 3.28
N PRO A 176 -3.20 1.77 4.33
CA PRO A 176 -3.59 1.45 5.70
C PRO A 176 -4.93 2.13 6.08
N PRO A 177 -5.86 1.46 6.77
CA PRO A 177 -5.76 0.13 7.36
C PRO A 177 -6.37 -1.01 6.50
N THR A 178 -6.40 -0.91 5.16
CA THR A 178 -6.97 -1.94 4.27
C THR A 178 -6.43 -3.34 4.57
N ARG A 179 -7.32 -4.33 4.71
CA ARG A 179 -7.00 -5.74 5.02
C ARG A 179 -6.97 -6.63 3.77
N PHE A 180 -6.10 -7.64 3.80
CA PHE A 180 -5.93 -8.65 2.75
C PHE A 180 -6.42 -10.01 3.28
N GLY A 181 -7.73 -10.21 3.34
CA GLY A 181 -8.32 -11.39 3.98
C GLY A 181 -7.83 -11.56 5.43
N SER A 182 -7.39 -12.78 5.76
CA SER A 182 -6.78 -13.11 7.05
C SER A 182 -5.27 -12.79 7.15
N ARG A 183 -4.62 -12.36 6.06
CA ARG A 183 -3.16 -12.13 6.03
C ARG A 183 -2.71 -10.87 6.79
N GLY A 184 -3.64 -10.00 7.17
CA GLY A 184 -3.36 -8.76 7.88
C GLY A 184 -3.78 -7.51 7.11
N ALA A 185 -3.33 -6.35 7.59
CA ALA A 185 -3.59 -5.05 6.97
C ALA A 185 -2.30 -4.44 6.41
N VAL A 186 -2.44 -3.61 5.38
CA VAL A 186 -1.36 -2.72 4.94
C VAL A 186 -0.95 -1.84 6.11
N GLN A 187 0.36 -1.74 6.35
CA GLN A 187 0.95 -0.91 7.40
C GLN A 187 1.80 0.21 6.80
N TRP A 188 2.00 1.28 7.57
CA TRP A 188 3.01 2.29 7.25
C TRP A 188 4.37 1.83 7.77
N ALA A 189 5.33 1.59 6.87
CA ALA A 189 6.74 1.47 7.23
C ALA A 189 7.36 2.86 7.47
N CYS A 190 6.94 3.85 6.68
CA CYS A 190 7.21 5.27 6.90
C CYS A 190 5.87 6.02 6.80
N ARG A 191 5.40 6.59 7.91
CA ARG A 191 4.09 7.28 7.94
C ARG A 191 4.12 8.60 7.16
N PRO A 192 3.01 9.00 6.53
CA PRO A 192 2.85 10.37 6.07
C PRO A 192 2.80 11.31 7.28
N THR A 193 3.65 12.33 7.26
CA THR A 193 3.78 13.41 8.24
C THR A 193 3.93 14.74 7.49
N PRO A 194 3.78 15.89 8.16
CA PRO A 194 4.11 17.17 7.54
C PRO A 194 5.55 17.26 7.02
N ALA A 195 6.49 16.54 7.66
CA ALA A 195 7.91 16.55 7.29
C ALA A 195 8.20 15.86 5.95
N ASN A 196 7.41 14.86 5.56
CA ASN A 196 7.50 14.19 4.25
C ASN A 196 6.26 14.48 3.38
N ARG A 197 5.76 15.72 3.46
CA ARG A 197 4.66 16.19 2.61
C ARG A 197 5.05 16.23 1.13
N TRP A 198 6.30 16.59 0.86
CA TRP A 198 6.88 16.58 -0.47
C TRP A 198 7.45 15.21 -0.76
N LEU A 199 6.96 14.58 -1.82
CA LEU A 199 7.43 13.26 -2.22
C LEU A 199 8.79 13.38 -2.90
N PRO A 200 9.70 12.42 -2.67
CA PRO A 200 10.96 12.36 -3.40
C PRO A 200 10.72 12.05 -4.88
N ASP A 201 11.66 12.42 -5.73
CA ASP A 201 11.67 11.96 -7.11
C ASP A 201 12.12 10.50 -7.18
N ALA A 202 11.67 9.77 -8.20
CA ALA A 202 12.16 8.43 -8.49
C ALA A 202 13.69 8.41 -8.69
N GLU A 203 14.28 9.49 -9.22
CA GLU A 203 15.73 9.63 -9.38
C GLU A 203 16.51 9.49 -8.07
N GLU A 204 15.94 9.94 -6.96
CA GLU A 204 16.56 9.86 -5.63
C GLU A 204 16.45 8.44 -5.03
N LEU A 205 15.32 7.76 -5.27
CA LEU A 205 15.03 6.48 -4.64
C LEU A 205 15.50 5.27 -5.46
N VAL A 206 15.56 5.37 -6.78
CA VAL A 206 15.90 4.22 -7.64
C VAL A 206 17.29 3.66 -7.36
N PRO A 207 18.37 4.45 -7.16
CA PRO A 207 19.69 3.87 -6.88
C PRO A 207 19.74 2.95 -5.66
N PRO A 208 19.29 3.36 -4.44
CA PRO A 208 19.26 2.45 -3.30
C PRO A 208 18.27 1.28 -3.46
N LEU A 209 17.10 1.49 -4.11
CA LEU A 209 16.13 0.42 -4.35
C LEU A 209 16.68 -0.64 -5.31
N ALA A 210 17.25 -0.23 -6.44
CA ALA A 210 17.82 -1.12 -7.43
C ALA A 210 18.99 -1.91 -6.86
N TYR A 211 19.86 -1.26 -6.09
CA TYR A 211 20.95 -1.95 -5.40
C TYR A 211 20.43 -3.02 -4.43
N ALA A 212 19.42 -2.70 -3.61
CA ALA A 212 18.85 -3.65 -2.67
C ALA A 212 18.16 -4.84 -3.37
N CYS A 213 17.38 -4.57 -4.42
CA CYS A 213 16.74 -5.63 -5.23
C CYS A 213 17.78 -6.51 -5.95
N GLY A 214 18.94 -5.96 -6.33
CA GLY A 214 20.03 -6.72 -6.94
C GLY A 214 20.75 -7.65 -5.95
N ARG A 215 20.70 -7.35 -4.64
CA ARG A 215 21.31 -8.18 -3.58
C ARG A 215 20.39 -9.29 -3.05
N ASP A 216 19.09 -9.13 -3.21
CA ASP A 216 18.06 -10.06 -2.71
C ASP A 216 17.72 -11.17 -3.72
N ARG A 217 18.58 -11.37 -4.73
CA ARG A 217 18.46 -12.41 -5.75
C ARG A 217 19.13 -13.72 -5.36
#